data_AF-A0A453FEL4-F1
#
_entry.id   AF-A0A453FEL4-F1
#
_cell.length_a   1.000
_cell.length_b   1.000
_cell.length_c   1.000
_cell.angle_alpha   90.00
_cell.angle_beta   90.00
_cell.angle_gamma   90.00
#
_symmetry.space_group_name_H-M   'P 1'
#
loop_
_entity.id
_entity.type
_entity.pdbx_description
1 polymer ?
#
loop_
_entity_poly.entity_id
_entity_poly.type
_entity_poly.pdbx_seq_one_letter_code
_entity_poly.pdbx_strand_id
1 'polypeptide(L)'
;ATYLLTKEAKGHGAGLMAATILAMVPSYISRSVAGSYDNEAVAIFALIFTFYLYVKTLNTGSLFYATLNALSYFYMVCSWGGYTFIINLIPMHVLLCIVTGRYSSRLYVAYAPLVVLGTLLAALVPVVGFNAVLTSEHFASFLVFIILHVVALVYYIKGLLTPRLFKVAMTFVLTVGLALCLAVVAILAALVASSPTKGWSGRSLSLLDPTYASKYIPIIASVSEHQPPTWPSYFMAINVLAFLVPAGIIVSIHVLLENGFYFVFSMVLINLLQHNLQSCFLPLSDASSFLVLYLVTSVYFSGVMVRLMLVLAPAVCILSGIALSEAFNVLTRSMKFQRPISDDTLPTAGDSTPGSSSTATITTSTKNANIKKEKMGTISKERSSKKSRKETELVGSSPVRPEKEEKLCVLPSEASAMGILFLIMLCGLYVIHCVWAAAEAYSAPSIVLTSRSHDGLHVYDDFRESYAWLRHNTEVDDKVASWWDYGYQTTAMANRTVIVDNNTWNNTHIATVGTAMSSPEKGAWEIFNSLDVKYVLVVFGG
;
A
#
# COMPACT_ATOMS: atom_id res chain seq x y z
N ALA A 1 -1.07 8.66 -4.00
CA ALA A 1 -1.86 7.88 -3.04
C ALA A 1 -1.22 7.81 -1.65
N THR A 2 0.00 7.29 -1.52
CA THR A 2 0.71 6.93 -0.27
C THR A 2 0.67 7.97 0.86
N TYR A 3 0.94 9.24 0.56
CA TYR A 3 0.81 10.36 1.53
C TYR A 3 -0.52 10.33 2.30
N LEU A 4 -1.62 10.09 1.59
CA LEU A 4 -2.97 10.09 2.16
C LEU A 4 -3.23 8.86 3.03
N LEU A 5 -2.77 7.67 2.61
CA LEU A 5 -2.89 6.43 3.38
C LEU A 5 -2.14 6.53 4.72
N THR A 6 -0.86 6.95 4.68
CA THR A 6 -0.06 7.09 5.90
C THR A 6 -0.56 8.24 6.78
N LYS A 7 -1.09 9.32 6.19
CA LYS A 7 -1.73 10.43 6.94
C LYS A 7 -2.94 9.96 7.75
N GLU A 8 -3.81 9.10 7.19
CA GLU A 8 -4.96 8.53 7.91
C GLU A 8 -4.57 7.54 9.02
N ALA A 9 -3.35 6.98 8.97
CA ALA A 9 -2.87 5.99 9.94
C ALA A 9 -2.04 6.58 11.09
N LYS A 10 -1.14 7.53 10.81
CA LYS A 10 -0.22 8.15 11.79
C LYS A 10 -0.04 9.66 11.68
N GLY A 11 -0.50 10.30 10.61
CA GLY A 11 -0.50 11.76 10.46
C GLY A 11 0.51 12.34 9.47
N HIS A 12 0.61 13.66 9.45
CA HIS A 12 1.22 14.43 8.36
C HIS A 12 2.72 14.17 8.14
N GLY A 13 3.51 14.07 9.21
CA GLY A 13 4.97 13.83 9.12
C GLY A 13 5.30 12.49 8.45
N ALA A 14 4.75 11.40 9.00
CA ALA A 14 4.87 10.06 8.41
C ALA A 14 4.32 10.01 6.98
N GLY A 15 3.24 10.75 6.69
CA GLY A 15 2.73 10.96 5.33
C GLY A 15 3.76 11.49 4.35
N LEU A 16 4.47 12.57 4.72
CA LEU A 16 5.51 13.17 3.87
C LEU A 16 6.70 12.22 3.70
N MET A 17 7.20 11.63 4.79
CA MET A 17 8.35 10.71 4.73
C MET A 17 8.05 9.49 3.83
N ALA A 18 6.91 8.83 4.02
CA ALA A 18 6.51 7.68 3.21
C ALA A 18 6.33 8.02 1.72
N ALA A 19 5.89 9.23 1.40
CA ALA A 19 5.73 9.69 0.01
C ALA A 19 7.09 9.96 -0.65
N THR A 20 7.99 10.69 0.03
CA THR A 20 9.35 10.97 -0.46
C THR A 20 10.16 9.70 -0.68
N ILE A 21 10.06 8.72 0.24
CA ILE A 21 10.82 7.48 0.14
C ILE A 21 10.32 6.59 -1.02
N LEU A 22 8.99 6.47 -1.19
CA LEU A 22 8.42 5.70 -2.30
C LEU A 22 8.73 6.32 -3.67
N ALA A 23 8.82 7.66 -3.77
CA ALA A 23 9.17 8.35 -5.01
C ALA A 23 10.57 8.02 -5.54
N MET A 24 11.44 7.42 -4.70
CA MET A 24 12.82 7.06 -5.05
C MET A 24 13.10 5.55 -4.97
N VAL A 25 12.15 4.69 -4.55
CA VAL A 25 12.47 3.29 -4.24
C VAL A 25 12.80 2.47 -5.51
N PRO A 26 13.98 1.83 -5.60
CA PRO A 26 14.40 1.12 -6.82
C PRO A 26 13.45 -0.02 -7.20
N SER A 27 12.87 -0.70 -6.21
CA SER A 27 11.85 -1.76 -6.40
C SER A 27 10.57 -1.31 -7.11
N TYR A 28 10.30 -0.01 -7.21
CA TYR A 28 9.17 0.54 -7.96
C TYR A 28 9.63 1.16 -9.28
N ILE A 29 10.73 1.92 -9.24
CA ILE A 29 11.36 2.54 -10.42
C ILE A 29 11.62 1.49 -11.52
N SER A 30 12.10 0.30 -11.16
CA SER A 30 12.40 -0.81 -12.08
C SER A 30 11.24 -1.22 -12.99
N ARG A 31 9.99 -0.89 -12.64
CA ARG A 31 8.78 -1.16 -13.42
C ARG A 31 8.00 0.09 -13.82
N SER A 32 8.51 1.28 -13.49
CA SER A 32 7.93 2.58 -13.83
C SER A 32 8.94 3.51 -14.52
N VAL A 33 9.97 2.95 -15.17
CA VAL A 33 10.95 3.71 -15.98
C VAL A 33 10.24 4.37 -17.16
N ALA A 34 10.64 5.59 -17.52
CA ALA A 34 10.14 6.25 -18.72
C ALA A 34 10.40 5.40 -19.98
N GLY A 35 9.34 5.11 -20.73
CA GLY A 35 9.36 4.16 -21.87
C GLY A 35 8.83 2.76 -21.53
N SER A 36 8.77 2.36 -20.26
CA SER A 36 8.10 1.13 -19.83
C SER A 36 6.59 1.35 -19.75
N TYR A 37 5.86 0.95 -20.80
CA TYR A 37 4.40 1.00 -20.84
C TYR A 37 3.79 -0.35 -20.44
N ASP A 38 3.94 -0.73 -19.16
CA ASP A 38 3.22 -1.84 -18.55
C ASP A 38 2.20 -1.34 -17.51
N ASN A 39 1.16 -2.13 -17.31
CA ASN A 39 -0.01 -1.89 -16.47
C ASN A 39 0.36 -1.66 -14.99
N GLU A 40 1.49 -2.20 -14.54
CA GLU A 40 1.91 -2.22 -13.13
C GLU A 40 2.15 -0.81 -12.56
N ALA A 41 2.59 0.15 -13.41
CA ALA A 41 2.75 1.56 -13.03
C ALA A 41 1.41 2.23 -12.67
N VAL A 42 0.30 1.85 -13.33
CA VAL A 42 -1.06 2.31 -13.01
C VAL A 42 -1.62 1.51 -11.83
N ALA A 43 -1.37 0.19 -11.81
CA ALA A 43 -1.87 -0.72 -10.79
C ALA A 43 -1.44 -0.36 -9.37
N ILE A 44 -0.17 0.02 -9.16
CA ILE A 44 0.33 0.41 -7.83
C ILE A 44 -0.37 1.68 -7.32
N PHE A 45 -0.64 2.65 -8.20
CA PHE A 45 -1.44 3.82 -7.83
C PHE A 45 -2.86 3.42 -7.41
N ALA A 46 -3.54 2.59 -8.20
CA ALA A 46 -4.90 2.11 -7.92
C ALA A 46 -4.98 1.28 -6.62
N LEU A 47 -4.00 0.42 -6.36
CA LEU A 47 -3.89 -0.41 -5.16
C LEU A 47 -3.77 0.45 -3.89
N ILE A 48 -2.81 1.37 -3.85
CA ILE A 48 -2.60 2.25 -2.69
C ILE A 48 -3.78 3.22 -2.51
N PHE A 49 -4.43 3.66 -3.60
CA PHE A 49 -5.60 4.54 -3.53
C PHE A 49 -6.84 3.82 -3.00
N THR A 50 -7.05 2.55 -3.39
CA THR A 50 -8.09 1.68 -2.83
C THR A 50 -7.85 1.44 -1.33
N PHE A 51 -6.60 1.16 -0.93
CA PHE A 51 -6.25 1.03 0.48
C PHE A 51 -6.46 2.33 1.29
N TYR A 52 -6.15 3.50 0.71
CA TYR A 52 -6.48 4.79 1.31
C TYR A 52 -8.00 4.95 1.55
N LEU A 53 -8.82 4.66 0.54
CA LEU A 53 -10.27 4.80 0.63
C LEU A 53 -10.88 3.78 1.60
N TYR A 54 -10.37 2.55 1.65
CA TYR A 54 -10.75 1.56 2.67
C TYR A 54 -10.46 2.06 4.10
N VAL A 55 -9.23 2.48 4.39
CA VAL A 55 -8.84 2.99 5.73
C VAL A 55 -9.63 4.25 6.09
N LYS A 56 -9.85 5.17 5.16
CA LYS A 56 -10.70 6.35 5.38
C LYS A 56 -12.16 5.97 5.68
N THR A 57 -12.66 4.90 5.08
CA THR A 57 -14.01 4.38 5.33
C THR A 57 -14.10 3.72 6.71
N LEU A 58 -13.06 3.00 7.16
CA LEU A 58 -12.97 2.49 8.54
C LEU A 58 -12.97 3.63 9.56
N ASN A 59 -12.15 4.67 9.33
CA ASN A 59 -12.07 5.85 10.20
C ASN A 59 -13.43 6.57 10.31
N THR A 60 -14.03 6.90 9.16
CA THR A 60 -15.23 7.77 9.10
C THR A 60 -16.58 7.05 9.21
N GLY A 61 -16.67 5.78 8.81
CA GLY A 61 -17.94 5.04 8.73
C GLY A 61 -18.92 5.54 7.66
N SER A 62 -18.48 6.36 6.69
CA SER A 62 -19.39 6.96 5.70
C SER A 62 -19.57 6.10 4.45
N LEU A 63 -20.84 5.85 4.09
CA LEU A 63 -21.22 5.09 2.89
C LEU A 63 -20.69 5.74 1.59
N PHE A 64 -20.50 7.06 1.55
CA PHE A 64 -19.92 7.76 0.40
C PHE A 64 -18.47 7.36 0.13
N TYR A 65 -17.67 7.15 1.19
CA TYR A 65 -16.31 6.64 1.01
C TYR A 65 -16.30 5.13 0.70
N ALA A 66 -17.30 4.37 1.17
CA ALA A 66 -17.46 2.96 0.81
C ALA A 66 -17.79 2.76 -0.69
N THR A 67 -18.66 3.58 -1.28
CA THR A 67 -18.95 3.53 -2.72
C THR A 67 -17.79 4.03 -3.56
N LEU A 68 -17.08 5.08 -3.12
CA LEU A 68 -15.85 5.55 -3.78
C LEU A 68 -14.73 4.50 -3.71
N ASN A 69 -14.63 3.74 -2.61
CA ASN A 69 -13.71 2.60 -2.47
C ASN A 69 -14.04 1.48 -3.46
N ALA A 70 -15.32 1.13 -3.64
CA ALA A 70 -15.76 0.15 -4.63
C ALA A 70 -15.47 0.61 -6.09
N LEU A 71 -15.58 1.91 -6.38
CA LEU A 71 -15.21 2.47 -7.68
C LEU A 71 -13.68 2.45 -7.92
N SER A 72 -12.88 2.71 -6.88
CA SER A 72 -11.42 2.55 -6.92
C SER A 72 -11.00 1.09 -7.13
N TYR A 73 -11.69 0.16 -6.49
CA TYR A 73 -11.52 -1.28 -6.72
C TYR A 73 -11.89 -1.68 -8.15
N PHE A 74 -12.99 -1.17 -8.73
CA PHE A 74 -13.32 -1.39 -10.14
C PHE A 74 -12.21 -0.87 -11.08
N TYR A 75 -11.67 0.32 -10.83
CA TYR A 75 -10.53 0.84 -11.58
C TYR A 75 -9.29 -0.08 -11.49
N MET A 76 -9.03 -0.67 -10.32
CA MET A 76 -7.99 -1.69 -10.16
C MET A 76 -8.28 -2.95 -11.00
N VAL A 77 -9.51 -3.50 -10.97
CA VAL A 77 -9.91 -4.67 -11.76
C VAL A 77 -9.72 -4.44 -13.27
N CYS A 78 -10.05 -3.23 -13.74
CA CYS A 78 -9.82 -2.82 -15.14
C CYS A 78 -8.35 -2.62 -15.50
N SER A 79 -7.46 -2.41 -14.51
CA SER A 79 -6.05 -2.08 -14.74
C SER A 79 -5.11 -3.28 -14.62
N TRP A 80 -5.28 -4.17 -13.64
CA TRP A 80 -4.33 -5.26 -13.39
C TRP A 80 -4.93 -6.43 -12.60
N GLY A 81 -4.54 -7.66 -12.97
CA GLY A 81 -5.03 -8.91 -12.37
C GLY A 81 -4.82 -9.05 -10.86
N GLY A 82 -3.94 -8.26 -10.25
CA GLY A 82 -3.73 -8.22 -8.80
C GLY A 82 -4.88 -7.61 -7.98
N TYR A 83 -6.04 -7.32 -8.58
CA TYR A 83 -7.26 -7.07 -7.80
C TYR A 83 -7.62 -8.24 -6.86
N THR A 84 -7.21 -9.46 -7.23
CA THR A 84 -7.31 -10.69 -6.42
C THR A 84 -6.53 -10.61 -5.09
N PHE A 85 -5.47 -9.79 -5.02
CA PHE A 85 -4.77 -9.51 -3.75
C PHE A 85 -5.61 -8.63 -2.83
N ILE A 86 -6.20 -7.54 -3.35
CA ILE A 86 -7.02 -6.60 -2.57
C ILE A 86 -8.25 -7.31 -1.98
N ILE A 87 -8.96 -8.09 -2.80
CA ILE A 87 -10.20 -8.77 -2.40
C ILE A 87 -9.96 -9.95 -1.44
N ASN A 88 -8.72 -10.36 -1.19
CA ASN A 88 -8.36 -11.35 -0.17
C ASN A 88 -7.71 -10.73 1.08
N LEU A 89 -6.93 -9.65 0.94
CA LEU A 89 -6.33 -8.92 2.06
C LEU A 89 -7.38 -8.22 2.93
N ILE A 90 -8.38 -7.59 2.32
CA ILE A 90 -9.42 -6.86 3.05
C ILE A 90 -10.32 -7.80 3.91
N PRO A 91 -10.83 -8.95 3.40
CA PRO A 91 -11.51 -9.93 4.25
C PRO A 91 -10.64 -10.45 5.39
N MET A 92 -9.35 -10.68 5.13
CA MET A 92 -8.40 -11.14 6.15
C MET A 92 -8.24 -10.11 7.28
N HIS A 93 -8.27 -8.81 6.95
CA HIS A 93 -8.31 -7.75 7.95
C HIS A 93 -9.64 -7.71 8.73
N VAL A 94 -10.79 -7.83 8.05
CA VAL A 94 -12.11 -7.90 8.70
C VAL A 94 -12.20 -9.08 9.67
N LEU A 95 -11.67 -10.24 9.28
CA LEU A 95 -11.58 -11.43 10.12
C LEU A 95 -10.68 -11.19 11.34
N LEU A 96 -9.53 -10.52 11.17
CA LEU A 96 -8.64 -10.14 12.27
C LEU A 96 -9.33 -9.20 13.28
N CYS A 97 -10.10 -8.21 12.80
CA CYS A 97 -10.92 -7.34 13.67
C CYS A 97 -12.00 -8.12 14.43
N ILE A 98 -12.63 -9.13 13.80
CA ILE A 98 -13.63 -9.99 14.46
C ILE A 98 -12.97 -10.88 15.53
N VAL A 99 -11.85 -11.53 15.21
CA VAL A 99 -11.12 -12.44 16.14
C VAL A 99 -10.52 -11.68 17.32
N THR A 100 -10.05 -10.45 17.13
CA THR A 100 -9.59 -9.57 18.22
C THR A 100 -10.75 -8.96 19.04
N GLY A 101 -12.01 -9.23 18.69
CA GLY A 101 -13.21 -8.75 19.39
C GLY A 101 -13.60 -7.31 19.08
N ARG A 102 -12.93 -6.65 18.12
CA ARG A 102 -13.14 -5.25 17.73
C ARG A 102 -14.17 -5.10 16.62
N TYR A 103 -15.33 -5.71 16.79
CA TYR A 103 -16.45 -5.46 15.89
C TYR A 103 -16.98 -4.03 16.08
N SER A 104 -17.18 -3.31 14.96
CA SER A 104 -17.65 -1.93 14.91
C SER A 104 -18.60 -1.76 13.72
N SER A 105 -19.68 -0.97 13.87
CA SER A 105 -20.58 -0.67 12.74
C SER A 105 -19.87 0.01 11.57
N ARG A 106 -18.74 0.70 11.82
CA ARG A 106 -17.88 1.30 10.77
C ARG A 106 -17.20 0.23 9.91
N LEU A 107 -16.77 -0.88 10.51
CA LEU A 107 -16.20 -2.04 9.81
C LEU A 107 -17.24 -2.67 8.86
N TYR A 108 -18.50 -2.76 9.31
CA TYR A 108 -19.60 -3.24 8.49
C TYR A 108 -19.85 -2.34 7.26
N VAL A 109 -19.96 -1.03 7.46
CA VAL A 109 -20.15 -0.05 6.36
C VAL A 109 -18.93 0.02 5.43
N ALA A 110 -17.73 -0.26 5.91
CA ALA A 110 -16.53 -0.29 5.07
C ALA A 110 -16.43 -1.54 4.17
N TYR A 111 -16.93 -2.70 4.63
CA TYR A 111 -16.76 -3.97 3.92
C TYR A 111 -17.98 -4.42 3.12
N ALA A 112 -19.20 -4.34 3.66
CA ALA A 112 -20.37 -4.89 2.99
C ALA A 112 -20.66 -4.23 1.62
N PRO A 113 -20.56 -2.89 1.45
CA PRO A 113 -20.69 -2.27 0.13
C PRO A 113 -19.55 -2.64 -0.83
N LEU A 114 -18.32 -2.85 -0.33
CA LEU A 114 -17.18 -3.24 -1.16
C LEU A 114 -17.37 -4.62 -1.78
N VAL A 115 -17.88 -5.60 -1.01
CA VAL A 115 -18.16 -6.94 -1.56
C VAL A 115 -19.28 -6.87 -2.58
N VAL A 116 -20.44 -6.28 -2.24
CA VAL A 116 -21.62 -6.27 -3.12
C VAL A 116 -21.39 -5.44 -4.39
N LEU A 117 -20.97 -4.17 -4.24
CA LEU A 117 -20.78 -3.29 -5.39
C LEU A 117 -19.48 -3.61 -6.15
N GLY A 118 -18.41 -4.00 -5.44
CA GLY A 118 -17.13 -4.34 -6.07
C GLY A 118 -17.20 -5.62 -6.92
N THR A 119 -17.94 -6.66 -6.48
CA THR A 119 -18.13 -7.88 -7.30
C THR A 119 -19.07 -7.63 -8.48
N LEU A 120 -20.14 -6.85 -8.30
CA LEU A 120 -21.03 -6.44 -9.39
C LEU A 120 -20.27 -5.64 -10.46
N LEU A 121 -19.42 -4.69 -10.05
CA LEU A 121 -18.60 -3.90 -10.97
C LEU A 121 -17.49 -4.76 -11.63
N ALA A 122 -16.85 -5.68 -10.90
CA ALA A 122 -15.85 -6.58 -11.47
C ALA A 122 -16.45 -7.49 -12.57
N ALA A 123 -17.69 -7.95 -12.39
CA ALA A 123 -18.39 -8.77 -13.38
C ALA A 123 -18.73 -8.04 -14.69
N LEU A 124 -18.64 -6.70 -14.74
CA LEU A 124 -18.80 -5.92 -15.98
C LEU A 124 -17.56 -5.95 -16.89
N VAL A 125 -16.39 -6.34 -16.36
CA VAL A 125 -15.14 -6.41 -17.14
C VAL A 125 -15.14 -7.70 -17.96
N PRO A 126 -15.13 -7.67 -19.31
CA PRO A 126 -15.35 -8.88 -20.13
C PRO A 126 -14.35 -10.02 -19.91
N VAL A 127 -13.10 -9.69 -19.57
CA VAL A 127 -12.03 -10.67 -19.25
C VAL A 127 -12.30 -11.38 -17.91
N VAL A 128 -13.04 -10.76 -17.01
CA VAL A 128 -13.42 -11.32 -15.70
C VAL A 128 -14.80 -11.98 -15.78
N GLY A 129 -15.83 -11.22 -16.17
CA GLY A 129 -17.21 -11.70 -16.28
C GLY A 129 -17.66 -12.45 -15.01
N PHE A 130 -18.31 -13.60 -15.20
CA PHE A 130 -18.76 -14.44 -14.09
C PHE A 130 -17.64 -15.17 -13.32
N ASN A 131 -16.38 -15.10 -13.77
CA ASN A 131 -15.26 -15.66 -13.01
C ASN A 131 -15.10 -14.96 -11.64
N ALA A 132 -15.53 -13.70 -11.50
CA ALA A 132 -15.61 -12.97 -10.22
C ALA A 132 -16.47 -13.68 -9.14
N VAL A 133 -17.33 -14.61 -9.53
CA VAL A 133 -18.21 -15.38 -8.63
C VAL A 133 -17.86 -16.88 -8.64
N LEU A 134 -17.31 -17.40 -9.74
CA LEU A 134 -17.07 -18.83 -9.94
C LEU A 134 -15.67 -19.32 -9.52
N THR A 135 -14.65 -18.45 -9.45
CA THR A 135 -13.29 -18.86 -9.06
C THR A 135 -13.13 -18.94 -7.54
N SER A 136 -12.29 -19.88 -7.07
CA SER A 136 -12.01 -20.03 -5.64
C SER A 136 -11.32 -18.81 -5.03
N GLU A 137 -10.65 -18.01 -5.86
CA GLU A 137 -9.90 -16.81 -5.52
C GLU A 137 -10.77 -15.70 -4.89
N HIS A 138 -12.10 -15.78 -4.99
CA HIS A 138 -13.04 -14.84 -4.35
C HIS A 138 -13.82 -15.44 -3.17
N PHE A 139 -13.78 -16.76 -2.95
CA PHE A 139 -14.60 -17.44 -1.93
C PHE A 139 -14.30 -16.98 -0.50
N ALA A 140 -13.06 -16.61 -0.18
CA ALA A 140 -12.71 -16.06 1.13
C ALA A 140 -13.47 -14.75 1.46
N SER A 141 -13.71 -13.91 0.44
CA SER A 141 -14.46 -12.66 0.58
C SER A 141 -15.93 -12.91 0.86
N PHE A 142 -16.57 -13.82 0.10
CA PHE A 142 -17.96 -14.22 0.32
C PHE A 142 -18.15 -14.93 1.68
N LEU A 143 -17.21 -15.76 2.12
CA LEU A 143 -17.25 -16.41 3.44
C LEU A 143 -17.18 -15.39 4.58
N VAL A 144 -16.24 -14.45 4.55
CA VAL A 144 -16.12 -13.39 5.57
C VAL A 144 -17.34 -12.45 5.53
N PHE A 145 -17.93 -12.21 4.36
CA PHE A 145 -19.18 -11.45 4.22
C PHE A 145 -20.34 -12.11 4.96
N ILE A 146 -20.51 -13.44 4.84
CA ILE A 146 -21.51 -14.20 5.59
C ILE A 146 -21.23 -14.15 7.10
N ILE A 147 -19.98 -14.39 7.52
CA ILE A 147 -19.57 -14.33 8.94
C ILE A 147 -19.88 -12.94 9.53
N LEU A 148 -19.57 -11.86 8.80
CA LEU A 148 -19.84 -10.49 9.23
C LEU A 148 -21.34 -10.22 9.43
N HIS A 149 -22.22 -10.77 8.58
CA HIS A 149 -23.68 -10.63 8.74
C HIS A 149 -24.17 -11.38 9.99
N VAL A 150 -23.65 -12.58 10.27
CA VAL A 150 -23.98 -13.33 11.51
C VAL A 150 -23.50 -12.56 12.75
N VAL A 151 -22.29 -12.00 12.72
CA VAL A 151 -21.77 -11.16 13.82
C VAL A 151 -22.62 -9.90 14.01
N ALA A 152 -22.98 -9.21 12.93
CA ALA A 152 -23.85 -8.02 12.99
C ALA A 152 -25.23 -8.35 13.62
N LEU A 153 -25.84 -9.47 13.22
CA LEU A 153 -27.10 -9.96 13.78
C LEU A 153 -26.98 -10.30 15.28
N VAL A 154 -25.89 -10.96 15.70
CA VAL A 154 -25.62 -11.24 17.12
C VAL A 154 -25.50 -9.96 17.95
N TYR A 155 -24.78 -8.95 17.45
CA TYR A 155 -24.65 -7.66 18.13
C TYR A 155 -25.98 -6.89 18.17
N TYR A 156 -26.83 -7.00 17.14
CA TYR A 156 -28.16 -6.42 17.14
C TYR A 156 -29.08 -7.08 18.18
N ILE A 157 -29.14 -8.42 18.20
CA ILE A 157 -29.94 -9.20 19.17
C ILE A 157 -29.49 -8.92 20.61
N LYS A 158 -28.19 -8.73 20.85
CA LYS A 158 -27.62 -8.31 22.14
C LYS A 158 -28.16 -6.94 22.61
N GLY A 159 -28.57 -6.07 21.70
CA GLY A 159 -29.15 -4.76 22.01
C GLY A 159 -30.62 -4.80 22.45
N LEU A 160 -31.38 -5.84 22.07
CA LEU A 160 -32.82 -5.94 22.37
C LEU A 160 -33.15 -6.90 23.53
N LEU A 161 -32.32 -7.90 23.82
CA LEU A 161 -32.69 -9.00 24.74
C LEU A 161 -32.12 -8.87 26.17
N THR A 162 -32.99 -9.09 27.16
CA THR A 162 -32.62 -9.25 28.58
C THR A 162 -31.58 -10.37 28.77
N PRO A 163 -30.55 -10.23 29.64
CA PRO A 163 -29.40 -11.14 29.69
C PRO A 163 -29.69 -12.64 29.89
N ARG A 164 -30.83 -13.01 30.47
CA ARG A 164 -31.27 -14.42 30.58
C ARG A 164 -31.74 -14.97 29.23
N LEU A 165 -32.60 -14.24 28.53
CA LEU A 165 -33.07 -14.60 27.19
C LEU A 165 -31.95 -14.49 26.15
N PHE A 166 -31.06 -13.51 26.32
CA PHE A 166 -29.86 -13.35 25.50
C PHE A 166 -28.98 -14.60 25.54
N LYS A 167 -28.76 -15.27 26.69
CA LYS A 167 -27.98 -16.54 26.69
C LYS A 167 -28.62 -17.63 25.81
N VAL A 168 -29.93 -17.81 25.88
CA VAL A 168 -30.64 -18.83 25.07
C VAL A 168 -30.62 -18.47 23.59
N ALA A 169 -30.94 -17.21 23.25
CA ALA A 169 -30.90 -16.71 21.88
C ALA A 169 -29.48 -16.71 21.29
N MET A 170 -28.45 -16.38 22.09
CA MET A 170 -27.05 -16.46 21.72
C MET A 170 -26.67 -17.91 21.40
N THR A 171 -27.00 -18.87 22.27
CA THR A 171 -26.74 -20.30 21.98
C THR A 171 -27.45 -20.75 20.71
N PHE A 172 -28.72 -20.37 20.49
CA PHE A 172 -29.47 -20.72 19.28
C PHE A 172 -28.88 -20.10 18.01
N VAL A 173 -28.54 -18.80 18.02
CA VAL A 173 -27.93 -18.12 16.88
C VAL A 173 -26.50 -18.63 16.64
N LEU A 174 -25.76 -19.02 17.68
CA LEU A 174 -24.44 -19.62 17.52
C LEU A 174 -24.52 -21.05 16.98
N THR A 175 -25.47 -21.89 17.41
CA THR A 175 -25.61 -23.25 16.86
C THR A 175 -26.18 -23.26 15.45
N VAL A 176 -27.22 -22.47 15.17
CA VAL A 176 -27.78 -22.31 13.81
C VAL A 176 -26.78 -21.61 12.89
N GLY A 177 -26.09 -20.57 13.37
CA GLY A 177 -25.05 -19.87 12.62
C GLY A 177 -23.83 -20.74 12.33
N LEU A 178 -23.38 -21.55 13.29
CA LEU A 178 -22.31 -22.53 13.10
C LEU A 178 -22.74 -23.64 12.14
N ALA A 179 -23.96 -24.18 12.27
CA ALA A 179 -24.50 -25.19 11.36
C ALA A 179 -24.64 -24.66 9.93
N LEU A 180 -25.11 -23.41 9.76
CA LEU A 180 -25.21 -22.76 8.45
C LEU A 180 -23.82 -22.48 7.87
N CYS A 181 -22.87 -22.02 8.68
CA CYS A 181 -21.49 -21.78 8.24
C CYS A 181 -20.79 -23.10 7.86
N LEU A 182 -20.96 -24.17 8.63
CA LEU A 182 -20.48 -25.51 8.30
C LEU A 182 -21.15 -26.08 7.04
N ALA A 183 -22.46 -25.84 6.84
CA ALA A 183 -23.15 -26.25 5.62
C ALA A 183 -22.65 -25.47 4.39
N VAL A 184 -22.46 -24.15 4.49
CA VAL A 184 -21.88 -23.31 3.43
C VAL A 184 -20.44 -23.73 3.12
N VAL A 185 -19.61 -23.98 4.13
CA VAL A 185 -18.24 -24.47 3.97
C VAL A 185 -18.22 -25.88 3.38
N ALA A 186 -19.15 -26.76 3.74
CA ALA A 186 -19.27 -28.10 3.15
C ALA A 186 -19.73 -28.05 1.68
N ILE A 187 -20.66 -27.16 1.33
CA ILE A 187 -21.10 -26.94 -0.06
C ILE A 187 -19.94 -26.36 -0.89
N LEU A 188 -19.21 -25.36 -0.36
CA LEU A 188 -18.01 -24.82 -0.99
C LEU A 188 -16.91 -25.89 -1.15
N ALA A 189 -16.66 -26.71 -0.13
CA ALA A 189 -15.69 -27.79 -0.18
C ALA A 189 -16.08 -28.87 -1.20
N ALA A 190 -17.36 -29.23 -1.30
CA ALA A 190 -17.87 -30.16 -2.30
C ALA A 190 -17.75 -29.59 -3.73
N LEU A 191 -18.10 -28.32 -3.93
CA LEU A 191 -17.94 -27.62 -5.20
C LEU A 191 -16.46 -27.58 -5.63
N VAL A 192 -15.57 -27.20 -4.71
CA VAL A 192 -14.10 -27.21 -4.91
C VAL A 192 -13.59 -28.62 -5.21
N ALA A 193 -14.02 -29.64 -4.48
CA ALA A 193 -13.61 -31.03 -4.69
C ALA A 193 -14.11 -31.63 -6.02
N SER A 194 -15.22 -31.12 -6.56
CA SER A 194 -15.75 -31.53 -7.88
C SER A 194 -15.01 -30.91 -9.07
N SER A 195 -14.20 -29.86 -8.84
CA SER A 195 -13.44 -29.18 -9.90
C SER A 195 -12.09 -29.85 -10.16
N PRO A 196 -11.74 -30.20 -11.42
CA PRO A 196 -10.45 -30.80 -11.76
C PRO A 196 -9.20 -30.01 -11.32
N THR A 197 -9.32 -28.68 -11.15
CA THR A 197 -8.24 -27.79 -10.69
C THR A 197 -8.41 -27.31 -9.24
N LYS A 198 -9.36 -27.89 -8.50
CA LYS A 198 -9.84 -27.38 -7.20
C LYS A 198 -10.35 -25.93 -7.27
N GLY A 199 -10.75 -25.44 -8.44
CA GLY A 199 -11.26 -24.08 -8.67
C GLY A 199 -10.21 -22.96 -8.69
N TRP A 200 -8.93 -23.27 -8.46
CA TRP A 200 -7.81 -22.30 -8.53
C TRP A 200 -7.26 -22.21 -9.96
N SER A 201 -6.72 -21.04 -10.34
CA SER A 201 -5.91 -20.92 -11.56
C SER A 201 -4.48 -21.44 -11.32
N GLY A 202 -3.84 -21.98 -12.36
CA GLY A 202 -2.47 -22.52 -12.22
C GLY A 202 -1.44 -21.49 -11.74
N ARG A 203 -1.64 -20.22 -12.12
CA ARG A 203 -0.79 -19.08 -11.73
C ARG A 203 -1.02 -18.63 -10.27
N SER A 204 -2.24 -18.68 -9.74
CA SER A 204 -2.49 -18.37 -8.32
C SER A 204 -2.12 -19.52 -7.41
N LEU A 205 -2.33 -20.77 -7.83
CA LEU A 205 -1.88 -21.95 -7.09
C LEU A 205 -0.36 -21.97 -6.91
N SER A 206 0.41 -21.57 -7.93
CA SER A 206 1.88 -21.43 -7.82
C SER A 206 2.37 -20.35 -6.85
N LEU A 207 1.50 -19.44 -6.40
CA LEU A 207 1.83 -18.46 -5.35
C LEU A 207 1.59 -18.99 -3.93
N LEU A 208 0.93 -20.14 -3.80
CA LEU A 208 0.70 -20.84 -2.53
C LEU A 208 1.60 -22.09 -2.41
N ASP A 209 1.83 -22.80 -3.52
CA ASP A 209 2.79 -23.89 -3.65
C ASP A 209 3.79 -23.58 -4.78
N PRO A 210 4.98 -23.03 -4.46
CA PRO A 210 6.00 -22.73 -5.47
C PRO A 210 6.55 -23.98 -6.17
N THR A 211 6.35 -25.19 -5.62
CA THR A 211 6.79 -26.44 -6.26
C THR A 211 5.82 -26.92 -7.35
N TYR A 212 4.61 -26.37 -7.40
CA TYR A 212 3.60 -26.77 -8.38
C TYR A 212 3.98 -26.36 -9.82
N ALA A 213 4.42 -25.10 -10.02
CA ALA A 213 4.74 -24.59 -11.36
C ALA A 213 5.91 -25.37 -12.01
N SER A 214 7.03 -25.52 -11.30
CA SER A 214 8.22 -26.21 -11.81
C SER A 214 7.99 -27.69 -12.10
N LYS A 215 7.03 -28.34 -11.43
CA LYS A 215 6.71 -29.75 -11.63
C LYS A 215 5.64 -30.03 -12.68
N TYR A 216 4.67 -29.13 -12.85
CA TYR A 216 3.47 -29.39 -13.67
C TYR A 216 3.25 -28.42 -14.84
N ILE A 217 3.82 -27.21 -14.83
CA ILE A 217 3.62 -26.19 -15.88
C ILE A 217 4.95 -25.48 -16.17
N PRO A 218 5.86 -26.09 -16.95
CA PRO A 218 7.22 -25.57 -17.15
C PRO A 218 7.26 -24.16 -17.78
N ILE A 219 6.25 -23.79 -18.58
CA ILE A 219 6.12 -22.45 -19.19
C ILE A 219 6.03 -21.34 -18.12
N ILE A 220 5.37 -21.60 -16.98
CA ILE A 220 5.32 -20.66 -15.85
C ILE A 220 6.71 -20.58 -15.17
N ALA A 221 7.38 -21.72 -15.02
CA ALA A 221 8.69 -21.78 -14.37
C ALA A 221 9.83 -21.20 -15.25
N SER A 222 9.71 -21.18 -16.57
CA SER A 222 10.72 -20.63 -17.48
C SER A 222 10.80 -19.10 -17.45
N VAL A 223 9.78 -18.39 -16.95
CA VAL A 223 9.85 -16.93 -16.82
C VAL A 223 10.76 -16.57 -15.64
N SER A 224 11.81 -15.79 -15.90
CA SER A 224 12.75 -15.34 -14.86
C SER A 224 12.08 -14.58 -13.71
N GLU A 225 10.97 -13.87 -14.00
CA GLU A 225 10.15 -13.17 -13.01
C GLU A 225 9.43 -14.08 -12.00
N HIS A 226 9.14 -15.34 -12.39
CA HIS A 226 8.47 -16.34 -11.56
C HIS A 226 9.40 -17.02 -10.54
N GLN A 227 10.70 -16.74 -10.60
CA GLN A 227 11.69 -17.28 -9.66
C GLN A 227 11.64 -16.59 -8.28
N PRO A 228 12.07 -17.25 -7.19
CA PRO A 228 12.15 -16.65 -5.86
C PRO A 228 13.35 -15.69 -5.74
N PRO A 229 13.21 -14.52 -5.11
CA PRO A 229 14.31 -13.58 -4.94
C PRO A 229 15.32 -14.04 -3.90
N THR A 230 16.59 -13.71 -4.13
CA THR A 230 17.68 -13.93 -3.18
C THR A 230 17.85 -12.73 -2.24
N TRP A 231 18.57 -12.88 -1.12
CA TRP A 231 18.76 -11.76 -0.17
C TRP A 231 19.40 -10.50 -0.81
N PRO A 232 20.36 -10.59 -1.76
CA PRO A 232 20.90 -9.42 -2.42
C PRO A 232 19.87 -8.70 -3.29
N SER A 233 18.87 -9.41 -3.85
CA SER A 233 17.76 -8.78 -4.58
C SER A 233 16.96 -7.84 -3.68
N TYR A 234 16.67 -8.25 -2.44
CA TYR A 234 16.03 -7.38 -1.44
C TYR A 234 16.92 -6.18 -1.07
N PHE A 235 18.22 -6.41 -0.88
CA PHE A 235 19.13 -5.32 -0.54
C PHE A 235 19.29 -4.31 -1.69
N MET A 236 19.36 -4.76 -2.94
CA MET A 236 19.39 -3.89 -4.12
C MET A 236 18.09 -3.10 -4.30
N ALA A 237 16.94 -3.76 -4.15
CA ALA A 237 15.64 -3.17 -4.45
C ALA A 237 15.15 -2.19 -3.37
N ILE A 238 15.59 -2.36 -2.11
CA ILE A 238 15.05 -1.61 -0.95
C ILE A 238 16.13 -1.07 0.01
N ASN A 239 17.33 -1.67 0.07
CA ASN A 239 18.50 -1.26 0.89
C ASN A 239 18.12 -0.89 2.35
N VAL A 240 18.44 0.32 2.79
CA VAL A 240 18.32 0.86 4.16
C VAL A 240 16.94 0.60 4.77
N LEU A 241 15.90 0.68 3.94
CA LEU A 241 14.51 0.42 4.34
C LEU A 241 14.31 -0.94 5.00
N ALA A 242 15.03 -1.98 4.58
CA ALA A 242 14.89 -3.33 5.11
C ALA A 242 15.19 -3.39 6.62
N PHE A 243 16.14 -2.57 7.11
CA PHE A 243 16.45 -2.46 8.54
C PHE A 243 15.46 -1.57 9.30
N LEU A 244 14.81 -0.62 8.62
CA LEU A 244 13.77 0.23 9.21
C LEU A 244 12.40 -0.48 9.30
N VAL A 245 12.15 -1.53 8.53
CA VAL A 245 10.87 -2.27 8.56
C VAL A 245 10.57 -2.88 9.95
N PRO A 246 11.48 -3.63 10.60
CA PRO A 246 11.27 -4.10 11.97
C PRO A 246 10.98 -2.96 12.94
N ALA A 247 11.69 -1.83 12.84
CA ALA A 247 11.42 -0.65 13.65
C ALA A 247 10.03 -0.05 13.36
N GLY A 248 9.58 -0.04 12.10
CA GLY A 248 8.25 0.42 11.69
C GLY A 248 7.11 -0.47 12.18
N ILE A 249 7.32 -1.79 12.20
CA ILE A 249 6.39 -2.74 12.84
C ILE A 249 6.33 -2.47 14.35
N ILE A 250 7.49 -2.40 15.02
CA ILE A 250 7.59 -2.14 16.46
C ILE A 250 6.90 -0.81 16.80
N VAL A 251 7.22 0.29 16.13
CA VAL A 251 6.59 1.61 16.32
C VAL A 251 5.07 1.57 16.07
N SER A 252 4.61 0.82 15.06
CA SER A 252 3.18 0.66 14.75
C SER A 252 2.41 -0.21 15.76
N ILE A 253 3.11 -0.92 16.63
CA ILE A 253 2.57 -1.71 17.76
C ILE A 253 2.82 -1.01 19.11
N HIS A 254 3.89 -0.21 19.22
CA HIS A 254 4.41 0.35 20.48
C HIS A 254 4.00 1.80 20.75
N VAL A 255 3.81 2.65 19.71
CA VAL A 255 3.20 4.00 19.84
C VAL A 255 1.68 3.86 19.94
N LEU A 256 1.30 3.10 20.97
CA LEU A 256 0.01 2.50 21.34
C LEU A 256 0.13 1.97 22.78
N LEU A 257 1.24 1.27 23.10
CA LEU A 257 1.64 0.85 24.45
C LEU A 257 2.09 2.02 25.35
N GLU A 258 2.18 3.25 24.84
CA GLU A 258 2.38 4.46 25.67
C GLU A 258 1.20 4.75 26.61
N ASN A 259 -0.01 4.19 26.34
CA ASN A 259 -1.09 4.14 27.35
C ASN A 259 -0.81 3.15 28.50
N GLY A 260 0.35 2.50 28.49
CA GLY A 260 0.97 1.79 29.60
C GLY A 260 1.50 0.42 29.19
N PHE A 261 2.84 0.24 29.19
CA PHE A 261 3.52 -0.74 30.08
C PHE A 261 5.07 -0.61 30.04
N TYR A 262 5.67 0.17 30.96
CA TYR A 262 7.15 0.16 31.14
C TYR A 262 7.69 -1.09 31.85
N PHE A 263 6.86 -2.12 32.04
CA PHE A 263 7.06 -3.19 33.02
C PHE A 263 7.28 -4.59 32.37
N VAL A 264 7.09 -4.75 31.05
CA VAL A 264 7.39 -6.01 30.33
C VAL A 264 8.90 -6.20 30.11
N PHE A 265 9.68 -5.15 29.89
CA PHE A 265 11.12 -5.29 29.57
C PHE A 265 11.96 -5.85 30.74
N SER A 266 11.41 -5.85 31.96
CA SER A 266 11.98 -6.52 33.15
C SER A 266 11.51 -7.98 33.32
N MET A 267 10.57 -8.45 32.49
CA MET A 267 9.86 -9.73 32.67
C MET A 267 10.00 -10.70 31.47
N VAL A 268 10.80 -10.37 30.45
CA VAL A 268 11.07 -11.27 29.30
C VAL A 268 11.99 -12.45 29.67
N LEU A 269 12.74 -12.36 30.78
CA LEU A 269 13.74 -13.37 31.15
C LEU A 269 13.19 -14.55 31.98
N ILE A 270 12.02 -14.41 32.63
CA ILE A 270 11.54 -15.40 33.62
C ILE A 270 10.03 -15.68 33.49
N ASN A 271 9.72 -16.96 33.24
CA ASN A 271 8.45 -17.69 33.40
C ASN A 271 7.29 -17.58 32.38
N LEU A 272 6.97 -18.78 31.85
CA LEU A 272 5.63 -19.35 31.60
C LEU A 272 4.75 -18.81 30.46
N LEU A 273 4.88 -19.47 29.30
CA LEU A 273 3.91 -20.45 28.78
C LEU A 273 2.44 -20.34 29.25
N GLN A 274 1.52 -20.32 28.26
CA GLN A 274 0.06 -20.46 28.35
C GLN A 274 -0.72 -19.20 28.81
N HIS A 275 -1.77 -18.84 28.06
CA HIS A 275 -2.72 -17.74 28.32
C HIS A 275 -2.15 -16.30 28.50
N ASN A 276 -1.97 -15.55 27.39
CA ASN A 276 -2.45 -14.16 27.26
C ASN A 276 -2.20 -13.51 25.86
N LEU A 277 -2.56 -14.19 24.76
CA LEU A 277 -2.46 -13.58 23.41
C LEU A 277 -3.32 -12.31 23.25
N GLN A 278 -4.41 -12.20 24.00
CA GLN A 278 -5.36 -11.08 23.91
C GLN A 278 -4.74 -9.72 24.30
N SER A 279 -3.85 -9.72 25.30
CA SER A 279 -3.38 -8.50 25.97
C SER A 279 -2.28 -7.76 25.22
N CYS A 280 -1.55 -8.43 24.30
CA CYS A 280 -0.41 -7.84 23.61
C CYS A 280 -0.80 -6.85 22.50
N PHE A 281 -1.98 -7.03 21.89
CA PHE A 281 -2.48 -6.18 20.79
C PHE A 281 -3.37 -5.01 21.24
N LEU A 282 -3.58 -4.85 22.55
CA LEU A 282 -4.77 -4.19 23.09
C LEU A 282 -5.01 -2.73 22.66
N PRO A 283 -4.01 -1.89 22.28
CA PRO A 283 -4.25 -0.53 21.82
C PRO A 283 -4.24 -0.33 20.28
N LEU A 284 -3.89 -1.33 19.44
CA LEU A 284 -3.74 -1.14 17.97
C LEU A 284 -4.93 -0.41 17.33
N SER A 285 -4.65 0.58 16.47
CA SER A 285 -5.67 1.24 15.65
C SER A 285 -6.13 0.32 14.51
N ASP A 286 -7.40 0.38 14.14
CA ASP A 286 -7.97 -0.36 12.98
C ASP A 286 -7.20 -0.05 11.66
N ALA A 287 -6.55 1.12 11.59
CA ALA A 287 -5.67 1.48 10.47
C ALA A 287 -4.26 0.85 10.56
N SER A 288 -3.70 0.68 11.78
CA SER A 288 -2.36 0.10 11.94
C SER A 288 -2.38 -1.44 11.87
N SER A 289 -3.47 -2.10 12.30
CA SER A 289 -3.68 -3.53 12.04
C SER A 289 -3.73 -3.83 10.55
N PHE A 290 -4.36 -2.98 9.73
CA PHE A 290 -4.39 -3.13 8.29
C PHE A 290 -2.99 -3.00 7.66
N LEU A 291 -2.21 -1.99 8.06
CA LEU A 291 -0.85 -1.80 7.53
C LEU A 291 0.12 -2.91 7.91
N VAL A 292 0.04 -3.44 9.14
CA VAL A 292 0.86 -4.59 9.56
C VAL A 292 0.47 -5.84 8.79
N LEU A 293 -0.83 -6.12 8.59
CA LEU A 293 -1.28 -7.25 7.79
C LEU A 293 -0.82 -7.12 6.32
N TYR A 294 -1.00 -5.94 5.72
CA TYR A 294 -0.54 -5.66 4.36
C TYR A 294 0.96 -5.96 4.19
N LEU A 295 1.81 -5.53 5.13
CA LEU A 295 3.24 -5.87 5.08
C LEU A 295 3.47 -7.39 5.19
N VAL A 296 2.92 -8.06 6.22
CA VAL A 296 3.18 -9.49 6.46
C VAL A 296 2.78 -10.34 5.25
N THR A 297 1.61 -10.07 4.67
CA THR A 297 1.14 -10.76 3.45
C THR A 297 2.03 -10.43 2.24
N SER A 298 2.51 -9.19 2.10
CA SER A 298 3.38 -8.80 0.98
C SER A 298 4.80 -9.38 1.08
N VAL A 299 5.36 -9.49 2.28
CA VAL A 299 6.68 -10.11 2.53
C VAL A 299 6.66 -11.60 2.18
N TYR A 300 5.56 -12.30 2.49
CA TYR A 300 5.37 -13.68 2.06
C TYR A 300 5.35 -13.80 0.54
N PHE A 301 4.51 -13.02 -0.16
CA PHE A 301 4.38 -13.11 -1.61
C PHE A 301 5.63 -12.65 -2.38
N SER A 302 6.34 -11.62 -1.90
CA SER A 302 7.66 -11.30 -2.47
C SER A 302 8.67 -12.42 -2.22
N GLY A 303 8.58 -13.13 -1.09
CA GLY A 303 9.43 -14.30 -0.80
C GLY A 303 9.25 -15.45 -1.80
N VAL A 304 8.07 -15.56 -2.42
CA VAL A 304 7.75 -16.58 -3.42
C VAL A 304 8.17 -16.15 -4.84
N MET A 305 8.02 -14.87 -5.21
CA MET A 305 8.21 -14.41 -6.60
C MET A 305 8.85 -13.02 -6.68
N VAL A 306 9.94 -12.88 -7.46
CA VAL A 306 10.68 -11.62 -7.68
C VAL A 306 9.75 -10.47 -8.09
N ARG A 307 8.82 -10.71 -9.03
CA ARG A 307 7.86 -9.68 -9.50
C ARG A 307 7.06 -9.06 -8.34
N LEU A 308 6.63 -9.85 -7.36
CA LEU A 308 5.76 -9.40 -6.28
C LEU A 308 6.46 -8.50 -5.24
N MET A 309 7.77 -8.27 -5.38
CA MET A 309 8.47 -7.17 -4.70
C MET A 309 7.83 -5.80 -5.02
N LEU A 310 7.18 -5.63 -6.19
CA LEU A 310 6.40 -4.42 -6.51
C LEU A 310 5.23 -4.17 -5.53
N VAL A 311 4.62 -5.23 -4.99
CA VAL A 311 3.53 -5.14 -4.00
C VAL A 311 4.07 -4.85 -2.60
N LEU A 312 5.29 -5.33 -2.30
CA LEU A 312 5.99 -5.07 -1.04
C LEU A 312 6.47 -3.62 -0.91
N ALA A 313 6.98 -3.02 -1.99
CA ALA A 313 7.66 -1.72 -1.91
C ALA A 313 6.82 -0.60 -1.25
N PRO A 314 5.51 -0.42 -1.53
CA PRO A 314 4.70 0.56 -0.82
C PRO A 314 4.50 0.24 0.66
N ALA A 315 4.28 -1.02 1.04
CA ALA A 315 4.12 -1.43 2.45
C ALA A 315 5.37 -1.05 3.27
N VAL A 316 6.55 -1.32 2.70
CA VAL A 316 7.85 -1.00 3.31
C VAL A 316 8.05 0.52 3.41
N CYS A 317 7.80 1.27 2.34
CA CYS A 317 7.93 2.73 2.37
C CYS A 317 6.99 3.40 3.39
N ILE A 318 5.78 2.86 3.59
CA ILE A 318 4.83 3.34 4.59
C ILE A 318 5.35 3.10 6.01
N LEU A 319 5.70 1.87 6.36
CA LEU A 319 6.09 1.52 7.74
C LEU A 319 7.46 2.09 8.14
N SER A 320 8.43 2.10 7.24
CA SER A 320 9.71 2.77 7.49
C SER A 320 9.59 4.29 7.49
N GLY A 321 8.66 4.87 6.72
CA GLY A 321 8.31 6.29 6.79
C GLY A 321 7.66 6.68 8.14
N ILE A 322 6.85 5.78 8.72
CA ILE A 322 6.34 5.91 10.10
C ILE A 322 7.49 5.84 11.11
N ALA A 323 8.35 4.81 11.04
CA ALA A 323 9.50 4.66 11.94
C ALA A 323 10.41 5.91 11.95
N LEU A 324 10.75 6.38 10.75
CA LEU A 324 11.64 7.53 10.56
C LEU A 324 11.00 8.84 11.06
N SER A 325 9.70 9.03 10.81
CA SER A 325 8.98 10.21 11.32
C SER A 325 8.89 10.21 12.86
N GLU A 326 8.64 9.08 13.50
CA GLU A 326 8.54 9.02 14.96
C GLU A 326 9.93 9.14 15.61
N ALA A 327 10.98 8.59 14.99
CA ALA A 327 12.36 8.82 15.42
C ALA A 327 12.74 10.31 15.35
N PHE A 328 12.43 11.00 14.25
CA PHE A 328 12.64 12.45 14.15
C PHE A 328 11.76 13.23 15.15
N ASN A 329 10.51 12.82 15.40
CA ASN A 329 9.65 13.45 16.41
C ASN A 329 10.28 13.36 17.82
N VAL A 330 10.68 12.16 18.25
CA VAL A 330 11.28 11.93 19.57
C VAL A 330 12.57 12.74 19.73
N LEU A 331 13.50 12.62 18.77
CA LEU A 331 14.79 13.33 18.82
C LEU A 331 14.67 14.86 18.72
N THR A 332 13.56 15.36 18.15
CA THR A 332 13.27 16.82 18.14
C THR A 332 12.59 17.27 19.44
N ARG A 333 11.75 16.41 20.07
CA ARG A 333 11.05 16.71 21.34
C ARG A 333 12.05 16.80 22.51
N SER A 334 13.04 15.89 22.58
CA SER A 334 14.14 15.94 23.55
C SER A 334 14.96 17.24 23.45
N MET A 335 15.43 17.60 22.25
CA MET A 335 16.19 18.85 22.05
C MET A 335 15.39 20.11 22.40
N LYS A 336 14.08 20.12 22.15
CA LYS A 336 13.21 21.25 22.53
C LYS A 336 13.01 21.34 24.04
N PHE A 337 12.81 20.21 24.72
CA PHE A 337 12.60 20.17 26.18
C PHE A 337 13.86 20.59 26.97
N GLN A 338 15.06 20.41 26.40
CA GLN A 338 16.34 20.81 27.00
C GLN A 338 16.76 22.26 26.70
N ARG A 339 15.88 23.08 26.12
CA ARG A 339 16.05 24.55 26.05
C ARG A 339 15.09 25.22 27.05
N PRO A 340 15.46 25.34 28.34
CA PRO A 340 14.74 26.21 29.26
C PRO A 340 14.84 27.67 28.80
N ILE A 341 13.97 28.52 29.34
CA ILE A 341 13.88 29.95 28.99
C ILE A 341 15.15 30.66 29.47
N SER A 342 15.97 31.09 28.51
CA SER A 342 17.14 31.96 28.72
C SER A 342 16.93 33.29 27.96
N ASP A 343 15.91 34.04 28.38
CA ASP A 343 15.80 35.50 28.20
C ASP A 343 14.56 36.00 28.95
N ASP A 344 14.70 36.32 30.24
CA ASP A 344 13.87 37.35 30.86
C ASP A 344 14.56 37.96 32.10
N THR A 345 14.32 39.26 32.33
CA THR A 345 14.77 40.08 33.47
C THR A 345 16.28 40.20 33.79
N LEU A 346 16.87 41.31 33.36
CA LEU A 346 17.63 42.21 34.24
C LEU A 346 17.09 43.64 34.01
N PRO A 347 16.83 44.46 35.05
CA PRO A 347 16.04 45.68 34.89
C PRO A 347 16.89 46.91 34.57
N THR A 348 16.45 47.70 33.58
CA THR A 348 17.06 49.00 33.25
C THR A 348 16.64 50.06 34.28
N ALA A 349 17.58 50.62 35.03
CA ALA A 349 17.33 51.64 36.04
C ALA A 349 18.34 52.80 35.94
N GLY A 350 17.84 54.00 35.67
CA GLY A 350 18.65 55.23 35.52
C GLY A 350 19.41 55.28 34.17
N ASP A 351 19.61 56.43 33.53
CA ASP A 351 19.42 57.79 34.02
C ASP A 351 19.10 58.77 32.88
N SER A 352 18.49 59.92 33.19
CA SER A 352 18.30 61.01 32.22
C SER A 352 18.42 62.37 32.91
N THR A 353 19.53 63.05 32.66
CA THR A 353 19.90 64.35 33.25
C THR A 353 19.40 65.53 32.34
N PRO A 354 19.77 66.81 32.53
CA PRO A 354 18.85 67.71 33.24
C PRO A 354 18.52 69.06 32.57
N GLY A 355 17.31 69.57 32.81
CA GLY A 355 16.90 70.97 32.52
C GLY A 355 16.57 71.28 31.04
N SER A 356 15.93 72.41 30.70
CA SER A 356 15.36 73.50 31.53
C SER A 356 14.21 74.21 30.78
N SER A 357 13.72 75.35 31.27
CA SER A 357 12.51 76.05 30.79
C SER A 357 12.66 76.76 29.43
N SER A 358 11.89 76.34 28.41
CA SER A 358 11.54 77.09 27.18
C SER A 358 10.35 76.37 26.49
N THR A 359 9.47 76.94 25.64
CA THR A 359 9.46 78.14 24.76
C THR A 359 9.94 77.90 23.32
N ALA A 360 9.00 77.37 22.51
CA ALA A 360 8.78 77.63 21.07
C ALA A 360 9.71 77.07 19.96
N THR A 361 9.07 76.84 18.79
CA THR A 361 9.61 76.84 17.40
C THR A 361 10.03 75.49 16.76
N ILE A 362 9.07 74.83 16.08
CA ILE A 362 9.01 74.59 14.61
C ILE A 362 10.37 74.21 13.93
N THR A 363 10.53 73.08 13.20
CA THR A 363 9.85 72.74 11.92
C THR A 363 10.02 71.24 11.52
N THR A 364 8.97 70.59 10.95
CA THR A 364 8.94 69.55 9.85
C THR A 364 9.90 68.33 9.82
N SER A 365 9.56 67.12 9.33
CA SER A 365 8.40 66.66 8.52
C SER A 365 8.30 65.10 8.42
N THR A 366 7.07 64.54 8.33
CA THR A 366 6.67 63.34 7.51
C THR A 366 7.26 61.94 7.87
N LYS A 367 6.50 60.83 8.02
CA LYS A 367 5.04 60.53 8.02
C LYS A 367 4.76 59.16 8.72
N ASN A 368 3.58 59.06 9.35
CA ASN A 368 2.64 57.92 9.58
C ASN A 368 3.18 56.47 9.81
N ALA A 369 2.76 55.66 10.79
CA ALA A 369 1.43 55.39 11.41
C ALA A 369 0.47 54.55 10.51
N ASN A 370 -0.47 53.73 11.03
CA ASN A 370 -1.08 53.72 12.37
C ASN A 370 -1.73 52.36 12.78
N ILE A 371 -2.21 52.24 14.03
CA ILE A 371 -2.98 51.10 14.58
C ILE A 371 -4.37 51.54 15.09
N LYS A 372 -5.38 50.65 14.94
CA LYS A 372 -6.76 50.68 15.52
C LYS A 372 -7.74 51.79 15.04
N LYS A 373 -9.03 51.51 15.26
CA LYS A 373 -10.20 52.39 15.06
C LYS A 373 -11.13 52.26 16.27
N GLU A 374 -11.74 53.35 16.73
CA GLU A 374 -13.08 53.35 17.37
C GLU A 374 -13.84 54.67 17.11
N LYS A 375 -15.17 54.56 16.95
CA LYS A 375 -16.33 55.48 17.14
C LYS A 375 -16.07 57.02 17.18
N MET A 376 -16.92 57.87 16.57
CA MET A 376 -18.34 58.09 16.96
C MET A 376 -19.11 59.00 15.96
N GLY A 377 -20.45 58.87 15.89
CA GLY A 377 -21.39 59.82 15.24
C GLY A 377 -21.71 59.53 13.75
N THR A 378 -22.91 59.81 13.21
CA THR A 378 -24.14 60.45 13.75
C THR A 378 -25.39 60.05 12.89
N ILE A 379 -26.62 60.33 13.39
CA ILE A 379 -27.93 60.45 12.68
C ILE A 379 -28.94 59.26 12.70
N SER A 380 -29.99 59.47 13.51
CA SER A 380 -31.43 59.10 13.36
C SER A 380 -31.99 57.69 13.69
N LYS A 381 -33.07 57.74 14.50
CA LYS A 381 -34.32 56.94 14.54
C LYS A 381 -34.23 55.39 14.69
N GLU A 382 -34.68 54.84 15.82
CA GLU A 382 -36.09 54.45 16.15
C GLU A 382 -36.33 52.96 15.77
N ARG A 383 -36.79 52.02 16.64
CA ARG A 383 -37.75 52.11 17.77
C ARG A 383 -37.50 51.02 18.86
N SER A 384 -38.15 51.19 20.02
CA SER A 384 -38.32 50.28 21.19
C SER A 384 -38.63 48.79 20.90
N SER A 385 -38.48 47.77 21.78
CA SER A 385 -37.89 47.58 23.15
C SER A 385 -37.70 46.03 23.43
N LYS A 386 -37.90 45.29 24.56
CA LYS A 386 -38.57 45.50 25.88
C LYS A 386 -38.19 44.47 27.02
N LYS A 387 -37.06 44.69 27.71
CA LYS A 387 -36.86 44.58 29.20
C LYS A 387 -37.43 43.38 30.05
N SER A 388 -36.55 42.78 30.89
CA SER A 388 -36.79 42.25 32.27
C SER A 388 -37.25 40.79 32.56
N ARG A 389 -36.27 39.94 32.95
CA ARG A 389 -36.16 39.18 34.23
C ARG A 389 -34.72 38.57 34.33
N LYS A 390 -34.06 38.16 35.44
CA LYS A 390 -34.30 37.88 36.88
C LYS A 390 -35.12 36.63 37.26
N GLU A 391 -34.74 35.79 38.22
CA GLU A 391 -33.53 35.63 39.08
C GLU A 391 -32.79 34.29 38.70
N THR A 392 -31.49 34.05 38.93
CA THR A 392 -30.72 33.83 40.20
C THR A 392 -31.21 32.56 40.93
N GLU A 393 -30.41 31.53 41.29
CA GLU A 393 -28.94 31.43 41.52
C GLU A 393 -28.35 29.99 41.35
N LEU A 394 -27.02 29.88 41.32
CA LEU A 394 -26.12 28.75 41.69
C LEU A 394 -26.45 27.27 41.31
N VAL A 395 -25.54 26.62 40.55
CA VAL A 395 -24.65 25.51 41.00
C VAL A 395 -23.76 25.00 39.83
N GLY A 396 -22.48 24.72 40.12
CA GLY A 396 -21.70 23.69 39.42
C GLY A 396 -21.17 23.99 38.01
N SER A 397 -20.21 24.90 37.86
CA SER A 397 -19.31 24.88 36.69
C SER A 397 -18.40 23.64 36.76
N SER A 398 -18.43 22.78 35.74
CA SER A 398 -17.61 21.56 35.69
C SER A 398 -16.10 21.89 35.68
N PRO A 399 -15.27 21.20 36.49
CA PRO A 399 -13.84 21.45 36.51
C PRO A 399 -13.20 21.01 35.19
N VAL A 400 -12.51 21.94 34.53
CA VAL A 400 -11.61 21.62 33.42
C VAL A 400 -10.52 20.69 33.97
N ARG A 401 -10.42 19.49 33.40
CA ARG A 401 -9.35 18.55 33.76
C ARG A 401 -8.02 19.14 33.27
N PRO A 402 -6.98 19.26 34.12
CA PRO A 402 -5.67 19.69 33.66
C PRO A 402 -5.12 18.66 32.66
N GLU A 403 -4.49 19.13 31.60
CA GLU A 403 -3.65 18.29 30.75
C GLU A 403 -2.51 17.72 31.62
N LYS A 404 -2.34 16.39 31.60
CA LYS A 404 -1.22 15.75 32.28
C LYS A 404 0.03 15.89 31.43
N GLU A 405 1.06 16.54 31.97
CA GLU A 405 2.38 16.51 31.37
C GLU A 405 2.92 15.07 31.30
N GLU A 406 3.08 14.57 30.09
CA GLU A 406 3.73 13.28 29.83
C GLU A 406 5.24 13.38 30.10
N LYS A 407 5.68 12.91 31.27
CA LYS A 407 7.10 12.69 31.55
C LYS A 407 7.58 11.42 30.82
N LEU A 408 8.04 11.58 29.58
CA LEU A 408 8.68 10.53 28.78
C LEU A 408 10.18 10.77 28.56
N CYS A 409 10.90 9.73 28.10
CA CYS A 409 12.36 9.67 28.05
C CYS A 409 13.03 10.86 27.33
N VAL A 410 13.63 11.73 28.13
CA VAL A 410 14.57 12.77 27.67
C VAL A 410 15.94 12.12 27.49
N LEU A 411 16.33 11.83 26.25
CA LEU A 411 17.73 11.51 25.93
C LEU A 411 18.64 12.73 26.21
N PRO A 412 19.92 12.53 26.54
CA PRO A 412 20.87 13.65 26.63
C PRO A 412 21.01 14.34 25.26
N SER A 413 21.17 15.67 25.29
CA SER A 413 21.18 16.54 24.11
C SER A 413 22.18 16.09 23.03
N GLU A 414 23.37 15.68 23.45
CA GLU A 414 24.45 15.19 22.58
C GLU A 414 24.04 13.91 21.82
N ALA A 415 23.51 12.90 22.53
CA ALA A 415 23.01 11.68 21.90
C ALA A 415 21.81 11.97 20.98
N SER A 416 20.97 12.95 21.32
CA SER A 416 19.86 13.39 20.48
C SER A 416 20.32 14.05 19.18
N ALA A 417 21.36 14.89 19.25
CA ALA A 417 21.97 15.52 18.08
C ALA A 417 22.72 14.51 17.20
N MET A 418 23.49 13.60 17.81
CA MET A 418 24.14 12.49 17.11
C MET A 418 23.14 11.57 16.41
N GLY A 419 22.00 11.26 17.07
CA GLY A 419 20.92 10.47 16.47
C GLY A 419 20.32 11.13 15.23
N ILE A 420 20.09 12.44 15.25
CA ILE A 420 19.61 13.20 14.09
C ILE A 420 20.64 13.21 12.97
N LEU A 421 21.92 13.45 13.28
CA LEU A 421 23.00 13.42 12.29
C LEU A 421 23.14 12.04 11.62
N PHE A 422 23.01 10.96 12.41
CA PHE A 422 23.01 9.59 11.91
C PHE A 422 21.82 9.30 11.00
N LEU A 423 20.59 9.70 11.38
CA LEU A 423 19.41 9.55 10.52
C LEU A 423 19.55 10.32 9.20
N ILE A 424 20.11 11.54 9.23
CA ILE A 424 20.36 12.34 8.03
C ILE A 424 21.39 11.65 7.12
N MET A 425 22.51 11.15 7.68
CA MET A 425 23.51 10.40 6.91
C MET A 425 22.91 9.13 6.28
N LEU A 426 22.13 8.37 7.06
CA LEU A 426 21.43 7.16 6.61
C LEU A 426 20.41 7.44 5.50
N CYS A 427 19.71 8.58 5.55
CA CYS A 427 18.86 9.04 4.45
C CYS A 427 19.68 9.45 3.20
N GLY A 428 20.83 10.11 3.39
CA GLY A 428 21.73 10.47 2.29
C GLY A 428 22.28 9.24 1.55
N LEU A 429 22.74 8.23 2.29
CA LEU A 429 23.19 6.94 1.74
C LEU A 429 22.07 6.21 0.98
N TYR A 430 20.83 6.24 1.50
CA TYR A 430 19.68 5.71 0.78
C TYR A 430 19.44 6.43 -0.56
N VAL A 431 19.48 7.77 -0.59
CA VAL A 431 19.30 8.54 -1.83
C VAL A 431 20.41 8.23 -2.85
N ILE A 432 21.67 8.17 -2.42
CA ILE A 432 22.81 7.82 -3.29
C ILE A 432 22.62 6.43 -3.91
N HIS A 433 22.23 5.43 -3.10
CA HIS A 433 21.92 4.09 -3.60
C HIS A 433 20.76 4.09 -4.61
N CYS A 434 19.70 4.85 -4.34
CA CYS A 434 18.52 4.90 -5.22
C CYS A 434 18.86 5.50 -6.59
N VAL A 435 19.65 6.58 -6.62
CA VAL A 435 20.11 7.21 -7.86
C VAL A 435 21.03 6.26 -8.63
N TRP A 436 21.99 5.61 -7.96
CA TRP A 436 22.89 4.64 -8.60
C TRP A 436 22.15 3.43 -9.18
N ALA A 437 21.26 2.81 -8.40
CA ALA A 437 20.48 1.66 -8.83
C ALA A 437 19.55 2.01 -10.01
N ALA A 438 18.92 3.19 -10.00
CA ALA A 438 18.13 3.66 -11.12
C ALA A 438 18.98 3.86 -12.39
N ALA A 439 20.16 4.48 -12.27
CA ALA A 439 20.98 4.92 -13.41
C ALA A 439 21.84 3.82 -14.06
N GLU A 440 22.31 2.82 -13.30
CA GLU A 440 23.19 1.77 -13.84
C GLU A 440 22.48 0.40 -13.98
N ALA A 441 21.46 0.11 -13.16
CA ALA A 441 20.79 -1.21 -13.16
C ALA A 441 19.39 -1.24 -13.79
N TYR A 442 18.67 -0.10 -13.90
CA TYR A 442 17.29 -0.09 -14.39
C TYR A 442 17.03 0.78 -15.64
N SER A 443 17.88 1.76 -15.97
CA SER A 443 17.74 2.57 -17.19
C SER A 443 18.41 1.98 -18.43
N ALA A 444 18.34 0.66 -18.62
CA ALA A 444 18.87 -0.04 -19.80
C ALA A 444 17.73 -0.44 -20.78
N PRO A 445 17.81 -0.06 -22.07
CA PRO A 445 16.84 -0.50 -23.07
C PRO A 445 17.04 -1.98 -23.44
N SER A 446 15.94 -2.70 -23.69
CA SER A 446 15.96 -4.13 -24.08
C SER A 446 15.95 -4.39 -25.59
N ILE A 447 15.69 -3.35 -26.40
CA ILE A 447 15.59 -3.42 -27.87
C ILE A 447 16.95 -3.10 -28.53
N VAL A 448 17.73 -2.22 -27.91
CA VAL A 448 19.00 -1.72 -28.41
C VAL A 448 20.08 -2.18 -27.45
N LEU A 449 20.99 -3.04 -27.92
CA LEU A 449 22.04 -3.59 -27.07
C LEU A 449 23.22 -2.61 -27.04
N THR A 450 23.74 -2.32 -25.85
CA THR A 450 24.87 -1.41 -25.67
C THR A 450 26.05 -2.13 -25.03
N SER A 451 27.23 -1.99 -25.60
CA SER A 451 28.48 -2.56 -25.08
C SER A 451 29.52 -1.46 -24.88
N ARG A 452 30.22 -1.47 -23.74
CA ARG A 452 31.35 -0.57 -23.47
C ARG A 452 32.64 -1.32 -23.77
N SER A 453 33.22 -1.06 -24.95
CA SER A 453 34.58 -1.50 -25.30
C SER A 453 35.61 -0.51 -24.75
N HIS A 454 36.89 -0.87 -24.82
CA HIS A 454 38.00 0.05 -24.56
C HIS A 454 37.95 1.27 -25.51
N ASP A 455 37.48 1.07 -26.75
CA ASP A 455 37.46 2.10 -27.79
C ASP A 455 36.19 2.97 -27.75
N GLY A 456 35.22 2.66 -26.86
CA GLY A 456 34.04 3.48 -26.62
C GLY A 456 32.74 2.70 -26.40
N LEU A 457 31.62 3.43 -26.48
CA LEU A 457 30.28 2.87 -26.41
C LEU A 457 29.84 2.40 -27.81
N HIS A 458 29.74 1.09 -28.01
CA HIS A 458 29.13 0.50 -29.19
C HIS A 458 27.64 0.24 -28.94
N VAL A 459 26.84 0.46 -29.97
CA VAL A 459 25.38 0.36 -29.92
C VAL A 459 24.96 -0.52 -31.09
N TYR A 460 24.38 -1.68 -30.77
CA TYR A 460 23.88 -2.67 -31.72
C TYR A 460 22.34 -2.56 -31.78
N ASP A 461 21.80 -2.44 -32.98
CA ASP A 461 20.38 -2.15 -33.23
C ASP A 461 19.76 -3.23 -34.16
N ASP A 462 20.39 -4.40 -34.19
CA ASP A 462 20.18 -5.52 -35.10
C ASP A 462 18.73 -6.04 -35.04
N PHE A 463 18.07 -5.90 -33.88
CA PHE A 463 16.63 -6.14 -33.72
C PHE A 463 15.80 -5.19 -34.59
N ARG A 464 16.06 -3.88 -34.52
CA ARG A 464 15.29 -2.90 -35.31
C ARG A 464 15.62 -2.98 -36.79
N GLU A 465 16.87 -3.30 -37.15
CA GLU A 465 17.23 -3.56 -38.55
C GLU A 465 16.53 -4.81 -39.10
N SER A 466 16.58 -5.95 -38.39
CA SER A 466 15.93 -7.19 -38.84
C SER A 466 14.39 -7.08 -38.89
N TYR A 467 13.74 -6.45 -37.90
CA TYR A 467 12.31 -6.17 -37.97
C TYR A 467 11.96 -5.17 -39.09
N ALA A 468 12.82 -4.19 -39.37
CA ALA A 468 12.62 -3.27 -40.50
C ALA A 468 12.82 -3.96 -41.85
N TRP A 469 13.81 -4.85 -41.99
CA TRP A 469 14.01 -5.65 -43.19
C TRP A 469 12.76 -6.51 -43.46
N LEU A 470 12.28 -7.21 -42.42
CA LEU A 470 11.10 -8.06 -42.50
C LEU A 470 9.85 -7.27 -42.91
N ARG A 471 9.70 -6.04 -42.40
CA ARG A 471 8.58 -5.14 -42.73
C ARG A 471 8.53 -4.70 -44.18
N HIS A 472 9.68 -4.50 -44.83
CA HIS A 472 9.76 -3.93 -46.18
C HIS A 472 9.95 -4.97 -47.30
N ASN A 473 10.48 -6.16 -46.99
CA ASN A 473 10.89 -7.15 -48.00
C ASN A 473 10.01 -8.43 -48.05
N THR A 474 8.91 -8.48 -47.30
CA THR A 474 7.96 -9.61 -47.26
C THR A 474 6.53 -9.15 -47.57
N GLU A 475 5.62 -10.05 -47.95
CA GLU A 475 4.21 -9.72 -48.19
C GLU A 475 3.48 -9.50 -46.84
N VAL A 476 2.37 -8.75 -46.83
CA VAL A 476 1.71 -8.35 -45.56
C VAL A 476 1.11 -9.54 -44.80
N ASP A 477 0.59 -10.53 -45.53
CA ASP A 477 -0.02 -11.74 -44.98
C ASP A 477 1.01 -12.82 -44.55
N ASP A 478 2.31 -12.55 -44.73
CA ASP A 478 3.37 -13.51 -44.46
C ASP A 478 3.47 -13.86 -42.97
N LYS A 479 3.40 -15.16 -42.68
CA LYS A 479 3.51 -15.68 -41.32
C LYS A 479 4.96 -15.93 -40.93
N VAL A 480 5.29 -15.43 -39.73
CA VAL A 480 6.62 -15.50 -39.13
C VAL A 480 6.54 -16.39 -37.88
N ALA A 481 7.31 -17.46 -37.86
CA ALA A 481 7.55 -18.24 -36.65
C ALA A 481 8.74 -17.66 -35.88
N SER A 482 8.54 -17.37 -34.60
CA SER A 482 9.58 -17.00 -33.65
C SER A 482 9.32 -17.69 -32.32
N TRP A 483 10.28 -17.65 -31.40
CA TRP A 483 9.99 -18.00 -30.02
C TRP A 483 9.01 -16.99 -29.40
N TRP A 484 8.24 -17.41 -28.39
CA TRP A 484 7.07 -16.68 -27.88
C TRP A 484 7.40 -15.32 -27.26
N ASP A 485 8.60 -15.19 -26.69
CA ASP A 485 9.13 -13.92 -26.16
C ASP A 485 9.03 -12.78 -27.18
N TYR A 486 9.39 -13.03 -28.44
CA TYR A 486 9.49 -12.03 -29.51
C TYR A 486 8.16 -11.72 -30.20
N GLY A 487 7.08 -12.48 -29.96
CA GLY A 487 5.85 -12.39 -30.75
C GLY A 487 5.22 -10.99 -30.79
N TYR A 488 5.22 -10.28 -29.64
CA TYR A 488 4.76 -8.88 -29.58
C TYR A 488 5.70 -7.91 -30.29
N GLN A 489 7.03 -8.12 -30.22
CA GLN A 489 8.01 -7.26 -30.91
C GLN A 489 7.88 -7.38 -32.43
N THR A 490 7.82 -8.61 -32.95
CA THR A 490 7.62 -8.89 -34.38
C THR A 490 6.31 -8.27 -34.88
N THR A 491 5.21 -8.47 -34.14
CA THR A 491 3.91 -7.88 -34.50
C THR A 491 3.96 -6.34 -34.51
N ALA A 492 4.53 -5.71 -33.47
CA ALA A 492 4.52 -4.25 -33.34
C ALA A 492 5.53 -3.52 -34.25
N MET A 493 6.72 -4.09 -34.47
CA MET A 493 7.79 -3.45 -35.25
C MET A 493 7.74 -3.85 -36.73
N ALA A 494 7.72 -5.17 -37.00
CA ALA A 494 7.72 -5.68 -38.37
C ALA A 494 6.33 -5.62 -39.03
N ASN A 495 5.25 -5.56 -38.23
CA ASN A 495 3.86 -5.57 -38.71
C ASN A 495 3.59 -6.79 -39.60
N ARG A 496 3.76 -7.99 -39.03
CA ARG A 496 3.52 -9.31 -39.65
C ARG A 496 2.82 -10.26 -38.70
N THR A 497 2.18 -11.28 -39.27
CA THR A 497 1.43 -12.30 -38.54
C THR A 497 2.40 -13.25 -37.83
N VAL A 498 2.27 -13.37 -36.50
CA VAL A 498 3.06 -14.33 -35.70
C VAL A 498 2.25 -15.58 -35.36
N ILE A 499 2.93 -16.72 -35.27
CA ILE A 499 2.32 -18.00 -34.86
C ILE A 499 2.09 -18.08 -33.35
N VAL A 500 2.96 -17.47 -32.54
CA VAL A 500 2.94 -17.54 -31.07
C VAL A 500 3.20 -16.16 -30.47
N ASP A 501 2.52 -15.83 -29.38
CA ASP A 501 2.62 -14.55 -28.69
C ASP A 501 3.09 -14.69 -27.23
N ASN A 502 3.36 -13.54 -26.60
CA ASN A 502 3.81 -13.47 -25.20
C ASN A 502 2.65 -13.64 -24.19
N ASN A 503 1.39 -13.71 -24.64
CA ASN A 503 0.24 -13.97 -23.77
C ASN A 503 0.19 -15.44 -23.31
N THR A 504 0.69 -16.37 -24.13
CA THR A 504 0.88 -17.79 -23.81
C THR A 504 -0.38 -18.59 -23.43
N TRP A 505 -1.57 -18.16 -23.86
CA TRP A 505 -2.84 -18.82 -23.50
C TRP A 505 -2.91 -20.29 -23.96
N ASN A 506 -2.35 -20.63 -25.12
CA ASN A 506 -2.40 -21.97 -25.70
C ASN A 506 -1.03 -22.69 -25.62
N ASN A 507 -0.81 -23.39 -24.51
CA ASN A 507 0.39 -24.21 -24.27
C ASN A 507 0.69 -25.21 -25.40
N THR A 508 -0.33 -25.79 -26.05
CA THR A 508 -0.15 -26.75 -27.13
C THR A 508 0.45 -26.09 -28.37
N HIS A 509 0.08 -24.85 -28.69
CA HIS A 509 0.63 -24.12 -29.84
C HIS A 509 2.11 -23.75 -29.63
N ILE A 510 2.45 -23.33 -28.41
CA ILE A 510 3.86 -23.10 -28.00
C ILE A 510 4.65 -24.40 -28.11
N ALA A 511 4.09 -25.52 -27.63
CA ALA A 511 4.72 -26.83 -27.71
C ALA A 511 4.97 -27.26 -29.17
N THR A 512 4.02 -27.06 -30.08
CA THR A 512 4.19 -27.36 -31.52
C THR A 512 5.37 -26.60 -32.14
N VAL A 513 5.50 -25.29 -31.87
CA VAL A 513 6.63 -24.49 -32.37
C VAL A 513 7.94 -24.88 -31.69
N GLY A 514 7.92 -25.18 -30.39
CA GLY A 514 9.08 -25.72 -29.68
C GLY A 514 9.54 -27.09 -30.22
N THR A 515 8.61 -27.97 -30.58
CA THR A 515 8.90 -29.25 -31.25
C THR A 515 9.50 -29.00 -32.64
N ALA A 516 8.97 -28.07 -33.43
CA ALA A 516 9.55 -27.72 -34.73
C ALA A 516 11.00 -27.20 -34.58
N MET A 517 11.25 -26.29 -33.63
CA MET A 517 12.58 -25.73 -33.36
C MET A 517 13.58 -26.71 -32.73
N SER A 518 13.14 -27.88 -32.26
CA SER A 518 13.99 -28.92 -31.66
C SER A 518 14.01 -30.25 -32.45
N SER A 519 13.33 -30.30 -33.59
CA SER A 519 13.30 -31.47 -34.48
C SER A 519 14.35 -31.40 -35.59
N PRO A 520 14.78 -32.55 -36.15
CA PRO A 520 15.52 -32.56 -37.41
C PRO A 520 14.74 -31.87 -38.54
N GLU A 521 15.47 -31.25 -39.48
CA GLU A 521 14.95 -30.39 -40.55
C GLU A 521 13.66 -30.90 -41.22
N LYS A 522 13.61 -32.20 -41.58
CA LYS A 522 12.42 -32.79 -42.20
C LYS A 522 11.16 -32.68 -41.33
N GLY A 523 11.27 -33.01 -40.04
CA GLY A 523 10.14 -32.93 -39.10
C GLY A 523 9.78 -31.48 -38.76
N ALA A 524 10.78 -30.60 -38.67
CA ALA A 524 10.55 -29.16 -38.52
C ALA A 524 9.79 -28.58 -39.73
N TRP A 525 10.19 -28.95 -40.95
CA TRP A 525 9.55 -28.52 -42.19
C TRP A 525 8.11 -29.05 -42.32
N GLU A 526 7.86 -30.32 -42.01
CA GLU A 526 6.50 -30.90 -42.00
C GLU A 526 5.57 -30.10 -41.06
N ILE A 527 6.05 -29.67 -39.88
CA ILE A 527 5.29 -28.84 -38.94
C ILE A 527 5.11 -27.40 -39.46
N PHE A 528 6.18 -26.71 -39.87
CA PHE A 528 6.08 -25.32 -40.32
C PHE A 528 5.24 -25.16 -41.60
N ASN A 529 5.31 -26.13 -42.53
CA ASN A 529 4.45 -26.19 -43.71
C ASN A 529 2.98 -26.43 -43.33
N SER A 530 2.69 -27.23 -42.30
CA SER A 530 1.32 -27.43 -41.79
C SER A 530 0.71 -26.17 -41.15
N LEU A 531 1.54 -25.24 -40.70
CA LEU A 531 1.15 -23.95 -40.12
C LEU A 531 1.17 -22.80 -41.14
N ASP A 532 1.55 -23.08 -42.40
CA ASP A 532 1.72 -22.09 -43.48
C ASP A 532 2.63 -20.93 -43.04
N VAL A 533 3.83 -21.29 -42.56
CA VAL A 533 4.92 -20.40 -42.16
C VAL A 533 5.89 -20.20 -43.33
N LYS A 534 6.09 -18.94 -43.74
CA LYS A 534 7.07 -18.58 -44.78
C LYS A 534 8.44 -18.22 -44.21
N TYR A 535 8.50 -17.63 -43.02
CA TYR A 535 9.75 -17.15 -42.41
C TYR A 535 9.91 -17.65 -40.97
N VAL A 536 11.15 -17.99 -40.59
CA VAL A 536 11.52 -18.33 -39.21
C VAL A 536 12.56 -17.33 -38.71
N LEU A 537 12.25 -16.64 -37.61
CA LEU A 537 13.12 -15.69 -36.95
C LEU A 537 13.80 -16.37 -35.75
N VAL A 538 15.12 -16.46 -35.80
CA VAL A 538 15.98 -16.97 -34.72
C VAL A 538 16.99 -15.89 -34.36
N VAL A 539 17.09 -15.58 -33.06
CA VAL A 539 18.09 -14.63 -32.53
C VAL A 539 19.33 -15.42 -32.15
N PHE A 540 20.48 -15.04 -32.70
CA PHE A 540 21.78 -15.64 -32.42
C PHE A 540 22.76 -14.57 -31.93
N GLY A 541 23.45 -14.85 -30.82
CA GLY A 541 24.46 -13.98 -30.23
C GLY A 541 25.55 -14.82 -29.57
N GLY A 542 26.39 -15.42 -30.41
CA GLY A 542 27.56 -16.24 -30.03
C GLY A 542 28.85 -15.77 -30.69
#